data_AF-A0A7W5S840-F1
#
_entry.id   AF-A0A7W5S840-F1
#
_cell.length_a   1.000
_cell.length_b   1.000
_cell.length_c   1.000
_cell.angle_alpha   90.00
_cell.angle_beta   90.00
_cell.angle_gamma   90.00
#
_symmetry.space_group_name_H-M   'P 1'
#
loop_
_entity.id
_entity.type
_entity.pdbx_description
1 polymer ?
#
loop_
_entity_poly.entity_id
_entity_poly.type
_entity_poly.pdbx_seq_one_letter_code
_entity_poly.pdbx_strand_id
1 'polypeptide(L)'
;MKPSKFVPYYERQLGRALGADERDAITEARGKSVGKRDAVKAMRAALLKMVPEAHAKTRIFDLTQRSGDNAPAFQPSEFAPVAAQDP
;
A
#
# COMPACT_ATOMS: atom_id res chain seq x y z
N MET A 1 1.22 6.26 5.80
CA MET A 1 0.75 6.99 4.59
C MET A 1 0.66 8.49 4.88
N LYS A 2 1.05 9.35 3.92
CA LYS A 2 0.83 10.82 4.01
C LYS A 2 -0.60 11.16 3.54
N PRO A 3 -1.30 12.16 4.12
CA PRO A 3 -2.64 12.56 3.67
C PRO A 3 -2.71 12.91 2.17
N SER A 4 -1.65 13.52 1.63
CA SER A 4 -1.56 13.85 0.19
C SER A 4 -1.49 12.63 -0.72
N LYS A 5 -1.11 11.45 -0.21
CA LYS A 5 -1.05 10.20 -0.97
C LYS A 5 -2.32 9.35 -0.79
N PHE A 6 -3.28 9.79 0.01
CA PHE A 6 -4.48 9.02 0.36
C PHE A 6 -5.38 8.74 -0.85
N VAL A 7 -5.79 9.79 -1.55
CA VAL A 7 -6.64 9.69 -2.76
C VAL A 7 -5.98 8.81 -3.83
N PRO A 8 -4.75 9.09 -4.31
CA PRO A 8 -4.16 8.28 -5.37
C PRO A 8 -3.84 6.84 -4.94
N TYR A 9 -3.73 6.56 -3.63
CA TYR A 9 -3.60 5.19 -3.13
C TYR A 9 -4.91 4.42 -3.29
N TYR A 10 -6.03 4.99 -2.85
CA TYR A 10 -7.32 4.32 -2.92
C TYR A 10 -7.89 4.22 -4.34
N GLU A 11 -7.61 5.17 -5.22
CA GLU A 11 -8.00 5.07 -6.63
C GLU A 11 -7.34 3.87 -7.32
N ARG A 12 -6.03 3.69 -7.09
CA ARG A 12 -5.29 2.51 -7.57
C ARG A 12 -5.84 1.22 -6.98
N GLN A 13 -6.15 1.23 -5.69
CA GLN A 13 -6.65 0.04 -4.99
C GLN A 13 -8.06 -0.36 -5.48
N LEU A 14 -8.94 0.62 -5.72
CA LEU A 14 -10.29 0.36 -6.22
C LEU A 14 -10.31 0.05 -7.71
N GLY A 15 -9.30 0.49 -8.47
CA GLY A 15 -9.25 0.37 -9.93
C GLY A 15 -10.14 1.40 -10.63
N ARG A 16 -10.57 2.44 -9.92
CA ARG A 16 -11.39 3.55 -10.44
C ARG A 16 -11.06 4.85 -9.73
N ALA A 17 -11.34 5.97 -10.38
CA ALA A 17 -11.30 7.28 -9.72
C ALA A 17 -12.32 7.35 -8.58
N LEU A 18 -11.99 8.10 -7.53
CA LEU A 18 -12.95 8.39 -6.48
C LEU A 18 -13.99 9.39 -7.00
N GLY A 19 -15.26 9.16 -6.70
CA GLY A 19 -16.37 10.07 -7.01
C GLY A 19 -16.21 11.42 -6.29
N ALA A 20 -17.00 12.40 -6.72
CA ALA A 20 -17.02 13.73 -6.07
C ALA A 20 -17.43 13.60 -4.60
N ASP A 21 -18.52 12.87 -4.32
CA ASP A 21 -19.03 12.67 -2.95
C ASP A 21 -18.01 11.98 -2.03
N GLU A 22 -17.27 10.99 -2.56
CA GLU A 22 -16.22 10.29 -1.83
C GLU A 22 -15.06 11.24 -1.48
N ARG A 23 -14.67 12.10 -2.43
CA ARG A 23 -13.60 13.09 -2.24
C ARG A 23 -14.01 14.19 -1.26
N ASP A 24 -15.25 14.62 -1.30
CA ASP A 24 -15.78 15.63 -0.39
C ASP A 24 -15.83 15.09 1.04
N ALA A 25 -16.34 13.87 1.25
CA ALA A 25 -16.35 13.21 2.55
C ALA A 25 -14.93 13.04 3.14
N ILE A 26 -13.95 12.69 2.31
CA ILE A 26 -12.53 12.61 2.71
C ILE A 26 -11.98 13.98 3.10
N THR A 27 -12.30 15.02 2.33
CA THR A 27 -11.81 16.39 2.55
C THR A 27 -12.40 16.98 3.84
N GLU A 28 -13.69 16.77 4.08
CA GLU A 28 -14.36 17.17 5.31
C GLU A 28 -13.76 16.46 6.53
N ALA A 29 -13.54 15.13 6.43
CA ALA A 29 -12.91 14.36 7.49
C ALA A 29 -11.48 14.82 7.80
N ARG A 30 -10.74 15.25 6.77
CA ARG A 30 -9.41 15.84 6.94
C ARG A 30 -9.48 17.18 7.68
N GLY A 31 -10.44 18.05 7.33
CA GLY A 31 -10.63 19.36 7.96
C GLY A 31 -10.98 19.26 9.45
N LYS A 32 -11.71 18.22 9.86
CA LYS A 32 -12.10 17.98 11.26
C LYS A 32 -11.01 17.31 12.12
N SER A 33 -9.89 16.90 11.52
CA SER A 33 -8.87 16.11 12.23
C SER A 33 -7.82 16.98 12.95
N VAL A 34 -7.58 16.70 14.23
CA VAL A 34 -6.63 17.43 15.07
C VAL A 34 -5.24 16.77 14.96
N GLY A 35 -4.63 16.82 13.77
CA GLY A 35 -3.26 16.36 13.55
C GLY A 35 -3.06 15.39 12.38
N LYS A 36 -1.82 15.29 11.88
CA LYS A 36 -1.47 14.55 10.63
C LYS A 36 -1.78 13.04 10.70
N ARG A 37 -1.61 12.43 11.87
CA ARG A 37 -1.82 10.98 12.07
C ARG A 37 -3.33 10.67 12.17
N ASP A 38 -4.08 11.54 12.82
CA ASP A 38 -5.53 11.44 12.95
C ASP A 38 -6.26 11.77 11.64
N ALA A 39 -5.68 12.63 10.81
CA ALA A 39 -6.20 12.95 9.48
C ALA A 39 -6.38 11.70 8.61
N VAL A 40 -5.36 10.85 8.50
CA VAL A 40 -5.44 9.64 7.67
C VAL A 40 -6.47 8.65 8.22
N LYS A 41 -6.57 8.53 9.56
CA LYS A 41 -7.56 7.68 10.22
C LYS A 41 -8.98 8.17 9.95
N ALA A 42 -9.22 9.48 10.07
CA ALA A 42 -10.51 10.11 9.78
C ALA A 42 -10.89 9.95 8.29
N MET A 43 -9.96 10.22 7.38
CA MET A 43 -10.15 10.03 5.93
C MET A 43 -10.50 8.58 5.58
N ARG A 44 -9.81 7.60 6.19
CA ARG A 44 -10.12 6.18 6.01
C ARG A 44 -11.51 5.84 6.53
N ALA A 45 -11.88 6.33 7.71
CA ALA A 45 -13.22 6.09 8.26
C ALA A 45 -14.33 6.68 7.37
N ALA A 46 -14.12 7.87 6.81
CA ALA A 46 -15.06 8.50 5.88
C ALA A 46 -15.21 7.70 4.58
N LEU A 47 -14.09 7.29 3.97
CA LEU A 47 -14.13 6.48 2.76
C LEU A 47 -14.79 5.12 3.00
N LEU A 48 -14.54 4.47 4.13
CA LEU A 48 -15.13 3.16 4.45
C LEU A 48 -16.65 3.20 4.67
N LYS A 49 -17.21 4.36 5.10
CA LYS A 49 -18.66 4.54 5.19
C LYS A 49 -19.32 4.55 3.80
N MET A 50 -18.64 5.11 2.80
CA MET A 50 -19.13 5.20 1.42
C MET A 50 -18.82 3.92 0.63
N VAL A 51 -17.62 3.37 0.83
CA VAL A 51 -17.08 2.23 0.07
C VAL A 51 -16.54 1.16 1.03
N PRO A 52 -17.40 0.28 1.55
CA PRO A 52 -16.98 -0.82 2.43
C PRO A 52 -15.96 -1.75 1.76
N GLU A 53 -16.04 -1.93 0.44
CA GLU A 53 -15.13 -2.75 -0.37
C GLU A 53 -13.68 -2.28 -0.32
N ALA A 54 -13.46 -1.00 0.00
CA ALA A 54 -12.11 -0.47 0.18
C ALA A 54 -11.38 -1.17 1.33
N HIS A 55 -12.06 -1.77 2.31
CA HIS A 55 -11.42 -2.54 3.37
C HIS A 55 -10.81 -3.86 2.86
N ALA A 56 -11.54 -4.59 2.01
CA ALA A 56 -11.15 -5.92 1.54
C ALA A 56 -9.88 -5.87 0.67
N LYS A 57 -9.82 -4.92 -0.27
CA LYS A 57 -8.64 -4.76 -1.15
C LYS A 57 -7.41 -4.19 -0.43
N THR A 58 -7.60 -3.53 0.73
CA THR A 58 -6.47 -2.98 1.52
C THR A 58 -5.60 -4.10 2.05
N ARG A 59 -6.19 -5.20 2.55
CA ARG A 59 -5.43 -6.33 3.09
C ARG A 59 -4.60 -7.04 2.03
N ILE A 60 -5.11 -7.13 0.80
CA ILE A 60 -4.41 -7.80 -0.30
C ILE A 60 -3.23 -6.94 -0.78
N PHE A 61 -3.43 -5.64 -0.97
CA PHE A 61 -2.38 -4.75 -1.48
C PHE A 61 -1.26 -4.46 -0.45
N ASP A 62 -1.60 -4.39 0.85
CA ASP A 62 -0.61 -4.24 1.94
C ASP A 62 0.30 -5.48 2.05
N LEU A 63 -0.25 -6.69 1.85
CA LEU A 63 0.56 -7.91 1.75
C LEU A 63 1.48 -7.89 0.52
N THR A 64 0.99 -7.49 -0.66
CA THR A 64 1.82 -7.48 -1.88
C THR A 64 2.95 -6.46 -1.82
N GLN A 65 2.74 -5.27 -1.21
CA GLN A 65 3.82 -4.29 -1.06
C GLN A 65 4.86 -4.68 0.00
N ARG A 66 4.46 -5.38 1.07
CA ARG A 66 5.43 -5.88 2.08
C ARG A 66 6.32 -7.00 1.57
N SER A 67 5.88 -7.73 0.54
CA SER A 67 6.68 -8.77 -0.11
C SER A 67 7.63 -8.23 -1.19
N GLY A 68 7.62 -6.91 -1.47
CA GLY A 68 8.43 -6.29 -2.52
C GLY A 68 9.82 -5.80 -2.06
N ASP A 69 10.12 -5.83 -0.77
CA ASP A 69 11.41 -5.39 -0.24
C ASP A 69 12.16 -6.59 0.37
N ASN A 70 13.24 -6.98 -0.30
CA ASN A 70 14.31 -7.86 0.16
C ASN A 70 14.12 -9.38 0.00
N ALA A 71 14.03 -9.85 -1.24
CA ALA A 71 14.74 -11.09 -1.58
C ALA A 71 16.15 -10.69 -2.02
N PRO A 72 17.21 -10.91 -1.22
CA PRO A 72 18.54 -10.90 -1.80
C PRO A 72 18.52 -11.94 -2.91
N ALA A 73 18.78 -11.52 -4.14
CA ALA A 73 18.98 -12.43 -5.25
C ALA A 73 20.08 -13.40 -4.83
N PHE A 74 19.71 -14.61 -4.43
CA PHE A 74 20.64 -15.70 -4.25
C PHE A 74 21.18 -15.98 -5.65
N GLN A 75 22.31 -15.36 -5.99
CA GLN A 75 23.10 -15.75 -7.12
C GLN A 75 23.79 -17.05 -6.69
N PRO A 76 23.43 -18.22 -7.24
CA PRO A 76 24.27 -19.38 -7.08
C PRO A 76 25.54 -19.11 -7.90
N SER A 77 26.50 -18.41 -7.30
CA SER A 77 27.83 -18.28 -7.87
C SER A 77 28.37 -19.69 -8.07
N GLU A 78 28.50 -20.06 -9.34
CA GLU A 78 29.31 -21.12 -9.92
C GLU A 78 30.09 -21.94 -8.89
N PHE A 79 29.61 -23.15 -8.62
CA PHE A 79 30.47 -24.24 -8.19
C PHE A 79 31.56 -24.40 -9.25
N ALA A 80 32.74 -23.86 -8.99
CA ALA A 80 33.94 -24.21 -9.73
C ALA A 80 34.22 -25.69 -9.47
N PRO A 81 34.33 -26.56 -10.49
CA PRO A 81 34.80 -27.91 -10.28
C PRO A 81 36.28 -27.83 -9.87
N VAL A 82 36.58 -28.16 -8.61
CA VAL A 82 37.95 -28.40 -8.18
C VAL A 82 38.48 -29.57 -9.01
N ALA A 83 39.44 -29.29 -9.87
CA ALA A 83 40.12 -30.32 -10.64
C ALA A 83 40.82 -31.25 -9.64
N ALA A 84 40.47 -32.53 -9.70
CA ALA A 84 41.15 -33.60 -9.02
C ALA A 84 42.64 -33.56 -9.41
N GLN A 85 43.51 -33.39 -8.43
CA GLN A 85 44.90 -33.80 -8.53
C GLN A 85 45.04 -35.07 -7.71
N ASP A 86 45.44 -36.14 -8.38
CA ASP A 86 45.88 -37.41 -7.82
C ASP A 86 46.83 -38.04 -8.86
N PRO A 87 47.89 -38.78 -8.50
CA PRO A 87 48.72 -38.76 -7.28
C PRO A 87 50.07 -38.05 -7.46
#